data_AF-A0A7V5FQY4-F1
#
_entry.id   AF-A0A7V5FQY4-F1
#
_cell.length_a   1.000
_cell.length_b   1.000
_cell.length_c   1.000
_cell.angle_alpha   90.00
_cell.angle_beta   90.00
_cell.angle_gamma   90.00
#
_symmetry.space_group_name_H-M   'P 1'
#
loop_
_entity.id
_entity.type
_entity.pdbx_description
1 polymer ?
#
loop_
_entity_poly.entity_id
_entity_poly.type
_entity_poly.pdbx_seq_one_letter_code
_entity_poly.pdbx_strand_id
1 'polypeptide(L)'
;MTAFYLLGRGMGLAYPLSIYLVLVPPVVLLTILPVSLAGWGIREGALVGFFLLIGADKAKVVSFSLLYGLTALVASLPGLFIYLRQKHSL
;
A
#
# COMPACT_ATOMS: atom_id res chain seq x y z
N MET A 1 7.47 -0.36 -5.21
CA MET A 1 7.12 0.50 -6.36
C MET A 1 6.45 -0.28 -7.48
N THR A 2 7.04 -1.38 -7.96
CA THR A 2 6.46 -2.25 -9.01
C THR A 2 5.08 -2.80 -8.64
N ALA A 3 4.88 -3.25 -7.38
CA ALA A 3 3.56 -3.71 -6.91
C ALA A 3 2.48 -2.63 -7.00
N PHE A 4 2.79 -1.39 -6.58
CA PHE A 4 1.88 -0.24 -6.70
C PHE A 4 1.56 0.08 -8.17
N TYR A 5 2.56 0.01 -9.06
CA TYR A 5 2.36 0.27 -10.49
C TYR A 5 1.45 -0.76 -11.16
N LEU A 6 1.67 -2.05 -10.89
CA LEU A 6 0.88 -3.14 -11.48
C LEU A 6 -0.56 -3.13 -10.97
N LEU A 7 -0.76 -2.92 -9.68
CA LEU A 7 -2.10 -2.79 -9.09
C LEU A 7 -2.82 -1.53 -9.59
N GLY A 8 -2.09 -0.42 -9.76
CA GLY A 8 -2.63 0.84 -10.26
C GLY A 8 -3.10 0.72 -11.71
N ARG A 9 -2.26 0.11 -12.56
CA ARG A 9 -2.62 -0.27 -13.94
C ARG A 9 -3.89 -1.13 -13.98
N GLY A 10 -4.00 -2.14 -13.12
CA GLY A 10 -5.18 -3.01 -13.04
C GLY A 10 -6.46 -2.29 -12.59
N MET A 11 -6.34 -1.26 -11.76
CA MET A 11 -7.44 -0.42 -11.27
C MET A 11 -7.85 0.71 -12.24
N GLY A 12 -7.20 0.81 -13.41
CA GLY A 12 -7.41 1.91 -14.36
C GLY A 12 -6.75 3.23 -13.95
N LEU A 13 -5.85 3.22 -12.95
CA LEU A 13 -4.97 4.32 -12.60
C LEU A 13 -3.69 4.21 -13.44
N ALA A 14 -3.82 4.39 -14.76
CA ALA A 14 -2.73 4.20 -15.72
C ALA A 14 -1.72 5.37 -15.74
N TYR A 15 -1.27 5.82 -14.57
CA TYR A 15 -0.25 6.86 -14.46
C TYR A 15 1.14 6.31 -14.79
N PRO A 16 2.06 7.15 -15.32
CA PRO A 16 3.45 6.77 -15.51
C PRO A 16 4.12 6.40 -14.18
N LEU A 17 5.10 5.49 -14.24
CA LEU A 17 5.85 5.02 -13.06
C LEU A 17 6.47 6.17 -12.27
N SER A 18 6.85 7.26 -12.95
CA SER A 18 7.40 8.48 -12.34
C SER A 18 6.46 9.09 -11.30
N ILE A 19 5.15 9.11 -11.55
CA ILE A 19 4.16 9.64 -10.59
C ILE A 19 4.14 8.78 -9.33
N TYR A 20 4.17 7.46 -9.46
CA TYR A 20 4.26 6.55 -8.31
C TYR A 20 5.56 6.73 -7.53
N LEU A 21 6.68 6.94 -8.22
CA LEU A 21 7.99 7.18 -7.58
C LEU A 21 8.03 8.49 -6.79
N VAL A 22 7.22 9.49 -7.15
CA VAL A 22 7.16 10.76 -6.43
C VAL A 22 6.14 10.71 -5.29
N LEU A 23 4.95 10.13 -5.52
CA LEU A 23 3.86 10.15 -4.53
C LEU A 23 4.00 9.08 -3.45
N VAL A 24 4.52 7.90 -3.77
CA VAL A 24 4.54 6.78 -2.82
C VAL A 24 5.59 6.96 -1.71
N PRO A 25 6.81 7.47 -1.92
CA PRO A 25 7.76 7.64 -0.81
C PRO A 25 7.25 8.58 0.30
N PRO A 26 6.66 9.76 0.01
CA PRO A 26 6.01 10.58 1.03
C PRO A 26 4.92 9.83 1.80
N VAL A 27 4.08 9.04 1.12
CA VAL A 27 3.06 8.19 1.77
C VAL A 27 3.71 7.24 2.77
N VAL A 28 4.79 6.55 2.37
CA VAL A 28 5.50 5.59 3.23
C VAL A 28 6.12 6.31 4.43
N LEU A 29 6.71 7.49 4.26
CA LEU A 29 7.24 8.27 5.37
C LEU A 29 6.15 8.65 6.38
N LEU A 30 4.96 9.01 5.92
CA LEU A 30 3.83 9.31 6.80
C LEU A 30 3.39 8.08 7.62
N THR A 31 3.52 6.87 7.08
CA THR A 31 3.17 5.64 7.83
C THR A 31 4.12 5.32 8.99
N ILE A 32 5.30 5.97 9.06
CA ILE A 32 6.23 5.85 10.19
C ILE A 32 5.68 6.57 11.43
N LEU A 33 4.81 7.56 11.24
CA LEU A 33 4.22 8.30 12.35
C LEU A 33 3.40 7.35 13.22
N PRO A 34 3.62 7.30 14.54
CA PRO A 34 2.96 6.37 15.47
C PRO A 34 1.52 6.80 15.79
N VAL A 35 0.79 7.29 14.79
CA VAL A 35 -0.60 7.76 14.92
C VAL A 35 -1.58 6.66 14.48
N SER A 36 -1.12 5.63 13.78
CA SER A 36 -1.96 4.54 13.26
C SER A 36 -1.32 3.16 13.43
N LEU A 37 -2.16 2.18 13.78
CA LEU A 37 -1.78 0.77 13.85
C LEU A 37 -1.27 0.28 12.49
N ALA A 38 0.01 -0.07 12.43
CA ALA A 38 0.69 -0.51 11.21
C ALA A 38 0.53 0.43 10.01
N GLY A 39 0.26 1.72 10.25
CA GLY A 39 0.12 2.73 9.21
C GLY A 39 -1.12 2.59 8.31
N TRP A 40 -2.11 1.74 8.64
CA TRP A 40 -3.26 1.46 7.77
C TRP A 40 -4.05 2.74 7.42
N GLY A 41 -4.52 3.49 8.43
CA GLY A 41 -5.34 4.69 8.18
C GLY A 41 -4.56 5.86 7.56
N ILE A 42 -3.28 6.01 7.91
CA ILE A 42 -2.44 7.09 7.37
C ILE A 42 -2.09 6.83 5.90
N ARG A 43 -1.78 5.58 5.55
CA ARG A 43 -1.48 5.18 4.18
C ARG A 43 -2.66 5.48 3.26
N GLU A 44 -3.86 5.08 3.67
CA GLU A 44 -5.09 5.25 2.90
C GLU A 44 -5.41 6.73 2.70
N GLY A 45 -5.38 7.52 3.79
CA GLY A 45 -5.59 8.96 3.73
C GLY A 45 -4.55 9.68 2.86
N ALA A 46 -3.27 9.31 2.99
CA ALA A 46 -2.20 9.91 2.22
C ALA A 46 -2.29 9.56 0.73
N LEU A 47 -2.52 8.29 0.37
CA LEU A 47 -2.71 7.89 -1.04
C LEU A 47 -3.91 8.61 -1.64
N VAL A 48 -5.05 8.65 -0.94
CA VAL A 48 -6.24 9.36 -1.41
C VAL A 48 -5.96 10.85 -1.56
N GLY A 49 -5.33 11.49 -0.58
CA GLY A 49 -4.97 12.90 -0.65
C GLY A 49 -4.06 13.20 -1.84
N PHE A 50 -2.94 12.49 -1.97
CA PHE A 50 -1.98 12.71 -3.04
C PHE A 50 -2.52 12.39 -4.44
N PHE A 51 -3.30 11.31 -4.59
CA PHE A 51 -3.90 10.97 -5.88
C PHE A 51 -5.09 11.88 -6.23
N LEU A 52 -5.83 12.42 -5.25
CA LEU A 52 -6.85 13.44 -5.50
C LEU A 52 -6.23 14.73 -6.03
N LEU A 53 -5.02 15.11 -5.59
CA LEU A 53 -4.32 16.29 -6.11
C LEU A 53 -4.03 16.20 -7.62
N ILE A 54 -3.90 14.98 -8.16
CA ILE A 54 -3.70 14.74 -9.60
C ILE A 54 -5.01 14.39 -10.34
N GLY A 55 -6.16 14.62 -9.71
CA GLY A 55 -7.48 14.42 -10.31
C GLY A 55 -7.93 12.95 -10.40
N ALA A 56 -7.32 12.04 -9.63
CA ALA A 56 -7.75 10.65 -9.61
C ALA A 56 -9.10 10.47 -8.90
N ASP A 57 -9.88 9.49 -9.35
CA ASP A 57 -11.15 9.15 -8.72
C ASP A 57 -10.95 8.60 -7.30
N LYS A 58 -11.65 9.19 -6.32
CA LYS A 58 -11.53 8.81 -4.90
C LYS A 58 -11.83 7.34 -4.67
N ALA A 59 -12.90 6.81 -5.29
CA ALA A 59 -13.31 5.43 -5.08
C ALA A 59 -12.25 4.46 -5.61
N LYS A 60 -11.71 4.72 -6.81
CA LYS A 60 -10.61 3.92 -7.37
C LYS A 60 -9.37 3.92 -6.50
N VAL A 61 -8.98 5.08 -5.96
CA VAL A 61 -7.78 5.19 -5.12
C VAL A 61 -7.95 4.46 -3.78
N VAL A 62 -9.13 4.54 -3.17
CA VAL A 62 -9.44 3.80 -1.94
C VAL A 62 -9.37 2.29 -2.19
N SER A 63 -10.04 1.80 -3.25
CA SER A 63 -10.00 0.38 -3.62
C SER A 63 -8.58 -0.10 -3.93
N PHE A 64 -7.78 0.73 -4.61
CA PHE A 64 -6.37 0.47 -4.88
C PHE A 64 -5.54 0.32 -3.60
N SER A 65 -5.71 1.23 -2.63
CA SER A 65 -5.02 1.18 -1.34
C SER A 65 -5.38 -0.08 -0.54
N LEU A 66 -6.65 -0.46 -0.52
CA LEU A 66 -7.13 -1.69 0.11
C LEU A 66 -6.53 -2.93 -0.53
N LEU A 67 -6.53 -3.03 -1.86
CA LEU A 67 -5.92 -4.15 -2.58
C LEU A 67 -4.42 -4.26 -2.28
N TYR A 68 -3.71 -3.13 -2.23
CA TYR A 68 -2.31 -3.12 -1.86
C TYR A 68 -2.10 -3.66 -0.43
N GLY A 69 -2.94 -3.22 0.52
CA GLY A 69 -2.91 -3.72 1.90
C GLY A 69 -3.14 -5.23 2.00
N LEU A 70 -4.16 -5.75 1.32
CA LEU A 70 -4.43 -7.19 1.26
C LEU A 70 -3.29 -7.98 0.62
N THR A 71 -2.73 -7.46 -0.47
CA THR A 71 -1.59 -8.09 -1.15
C THR A 71 -0.37 -8.16 -0.22
N ALA A 72 -0.12 -7.10 0.54
CA ALA A 72 0.96 -7.06 1.53
C ALA A 72 0.72 -8.06 2.68
N LEU A 73 -0.51 -8.21 3.15
CA LEU A 73 -0.88 -9.22 4.15
C LEU A 73 -0.63 -10.64 3.62
N VAL A 74 -1.09 -10.94 2.41
CA VAL A 74 -0.87 -12.24 1.77
C VAL A 74 0.63 -12.50 1.56
N ALA A 75 1.39 -11.49 1.14
CA ALA A 75 2.85 -11.59 1.00
C ALA A 75 3.57 -11.83 2.34
N SER A 76 2.93 -11.53 3.47
CA SER A 76 3.49 -11.74 4.82
C SER A 76 3.21 -13.16 5.37
N LEU A 77 2.31 -13.93 4.74
CA LEU A 77 1.96 -15.30 5.16
C LEU A 77 3.15 -16.27 5.20
N PRO A 78 4.10 -16.28 4.25
CA PRO A 78 5.27 -17.16 4.32
C PRO A 78 6.14 -16.90 5.56
N GLY A 79 6.28 -15.62 5.95
CA GLY A 79 6.99 -15.24 7.18
C GLY A 79 6.28 -15.77 8.43
N LEU A 80 4.95 -15.64 8.46
CA LEU A 80 4.13 -16.22 9.52
C LEU A 80 4.27 -17.75 9.59
N PHE A 81 4.29 -18.44 8.44
CA PHE A 81 4.47 -19.89 8.37
C PHE A 81 5.81 -20.35 8.94
N ILE A 82 6.91 -19.67 8.59
CA ILE A 82 8.24 -19.96 9.14
C ILE A 82 8.26 -19.73 10.65
N TYR A 83 7.69 -18.62 11.13
CA TYR A 83 7.60 -18.31 12.56
C TYR A 83 6.85 -19.40 13.34
N LEU A 84 5.69 -19.84 12.84
CA LEU A 84 4.91 -20.91 13.46
C LEU A 84 5.68 -22.24 13.48
N ARG A 85 6.44 -22.57 12.43
CA ARG A 85 7.30 -23.77 12.40
C ARG A 85 8.45 -23.71 13.40
N GLN A 86 9.10 -22.57 13.55
CA GLN A 86 10.17 -22.41 14.55
C GLN A 86 9.65 -22.55 15.98
N LYS A 87 8.47 -21.99 16.26
CA LYS A 87 7.85 -22.06 17.59
C LYS A 87 7.46 -23.49 17.99
N HIS A 88 7.20 -24.38 17.02
CA HIS A 88 6.81 -25.77 17.25
C HIS A 88 8.01 -26.72 17.43
N SER A 89 9.25 -26.24 17.27
CA SER A 89 10.50 -27.00 17.41
C SER A 89 11.23 -26.73 18.75
N LEU A 90 10.59 -26.01 19.68
CA LEU A 90 11.00 -25.82 21.08
C LEU A 90 10.00 -26.54 21.98
#